data_AF-A0A943ULN0-F1
#
_entry.id   AF-A0A943ULN0-F1
#
_cell.length_a   1.000
_cell.length_b   1.000
_cell.length_c   1.000
_cell.angle_alpha   90.00
_cell.angle_beta   90.00
_cell.angle_gamma   90.00
#
_symmetry.space_group_name_H-M   'P 1'
#
loop_
_entity.id
_entity.type
_entity.pdbx_description
1 polymer ?
#
loop_
_entity_poly.entity_id
_entity_poly.type
_entity_poly.pdbx_seq_one_letter_code
_entity_poly.pdbx_strand_id
1 'polypeptide(L)'
;MYIQTDYKPYCKIEGEKLKSNPFREVRGVTFYVKSEEVYKTFMTTDNDYVKDDSWPKFDANDEKNIKEGRRNEYNYAGFELVSTTGNKWQTAVFPKTMNATKLAQYYGPETKVARMSADEYTYDEEKGYIVCFKEVDGDVEANVPLLIKPTWENCLYVGDGHYPDDRSNTISVEDKDRGYVINMIGVTSSVTDDGYTLTHGQIYLRSWIENGEEFLRFYQAVSDNPTENPATDVRVRKGKCYFEVRDRNNDIVTFKTLDYQIDENVTGVEEVQRAPAVQDGRIYSITGQYEGTSLEGLPKGVHIMNGRKFVVK
;
A
#
# COMPACT_ATOMS: atom_id res chain seq x y z
N MET A 1 10.09 6.50 -20.23
CA MET A 1 10.91 5.31 -19.97
C MET A 1 11.10 5.26 -18.48
N TYR A 2 10.44 4.32 -17.82
CA TYR A 2 10.65 4.05 -16.40
C TYR A 2 11.77 3.02 -16.28
N ILE A 3 12.70 3.26 -15.36
CA ILE A 3 13.85 2.39 -15.12
C ILE A 3 13.62 1.79 -13.74
N GLN A 4 13.32 0.49 -13.68
CA GLN A 4 13.36 -0.24 -12.43
C GLN A 4 14.67 -1.00 -12.38
N THR A 5 15.38 -0.81 -11.28
CA THR A 5 16.59 -1.55 -10.97
C THR A 5 16.48 -1.91 -9.51
N ASP A 6 17.04 -3.05 -9.12
CA ASP A 6 17.12 -3.37 -7.70
C ASP A 6 18.20 -2.51 -6.98
N TYR A 7 18.93 -1.65 -7.74
CA TYR A 7 20.13 -0.87 -7.34
C TYR A 7 20.49 0.32 -8.31
N LYS A 8 20.72 1.57 -7.81
CA LYS A 8 21.32 2.83 -8.40
C LYS A 8 22.11 2.67 -9.72
N PRO A 9 21.53 2.82 -10.93
CA PRO A 9 22.26 3.19 -12.12
C PRO A 9 23.23 4.37 -11.90
N TYR A 10 24.41 4.26 -12.50
CA TYR A 10 25.41 5.31 -12.62
C TYR A 10 25.60 5.64 -14.11
N CYS A 11 25.59 6.91 -14.47
CA CYS A 11 25.96 7.37 -15.81
C CYS A 11 26.99 8.50 -15.67
N LYS A 12 28.06 8.44 -16.47
CA LYS A 12 29.22 9.34 -16.38
C LYS A 12 29.17 10.49 -17.40
N ILE A 13 28.00 10.70 -18.01
CA ILE A 13 27.81 11.58 -19.16
C ILE A 13 26.87 12.71 -18.77
N GLU A 14 27.34 13.96 -18.88
CA GLU A 14 26.56 15.17 -18.62
C GLU A 14 26.39 16.03 -19.88
N GLY A 15 25.40 16.92 -19.87
CA GLY A 15 25.13 17.87 -20.95
C GLY A 15 24.54 17.25 -22.21
N GLU A 16 24.71 17.93 -23.35
CA GLU A 16 24.09 17.54 -24.64
C GLU A 16 24.46 16.12 -25.11
N LYS A 17 25.59 15.56 -24.65
CA LYS A 17 26.02 14.19 -24.96
C LYS A 17 25.08 13.11 -24.44
N LEU A 18 24.21 13.42 -23.46
CA LEU A 18 23.18 12.49 -23.01
C LEU A 18 22.16 12.19 -24.12
N LYS A 19 21.91 13.14 -25.04
CA LYS A 19 20.95 12.98 -26.15
C LYS A 19 21.42 11.99 -27.22
N SER A 20 22.74 11.74 -27.34
CA SER A 20 23.32 10.96 -28.43
C SER A 20 23.72 9.53 -28.07
N ASN A 21 23.81 9.17 -26.79
CA ASN A 21 24.13 7.79 -26.37
C ASN A 21 23.80 7.55 -24.86
N PRO A 22 22.51 7.63 -24.45
CA PRO A 22 22.13 7.73 -23.04
C PRO A 22 22.44 6.51 -22.14
N PHE A 23 22.67 5.31 -22.71
CA PHE A 23 22.75 4.05 -21.92
C PHE A 23 23.97 3.18 -22.16
N ARG A 24 25.01 3.68 -22.86
CA ARG A 24 26.18 2.88 -23.29
C ARG A 24 26.94 2.15 -22.17
N GLU A 25 26.79 2.59 -20.91
CA GLU A 25 27.45 1.98 -19.73
C GLU A 25 26.47 1.49 -18.64
N VAL A 26 25.17 1.42 -18.93
CA VAL A 26 24.14 0.97 -17.96
C VAL A 26 23.98 -0.55 -18.03
N ARG A 27 23.95 -1.24 -16.88
CA ARG A 27 23.83 -2.71 -16.77
C ARG A 27 22.98 -3.11 -15.57
N GLY A 28 22.28 -4.25 -15.65
CA GLY A 28 21.43 -4.75 -14.56
C GLY A 28 20.14 -3.95 -14.36
N VAL A 29 19.50 -3.54 -15.46
CA VAL A 29 18.36 -2.62 -15.48
C VAL A 29 17.18 -3.19 -16.25
N THR A 30 16.00 -3.16 -15.64
CA THR A 30 14.72 -3.45 -16.32
C THR A 30 14.15 -2.14 -16.86
N PHE A 31 14.13 -2.00 -18.18
CA PHE A 31 13.56 -0.85 -18.87
C PHE A 31 12.08 -1.07 -19.14
N TYR A 32 11.23 -0.25 -18.54
CA TYR A 32 9.82 -0.15 -18.88
C TYR A 32 9.61 1.01 -19.85
N VAL A 33 9.22 0.67 -21.07
CA VAL A 33 9.08 1.60 -22.20
C VAL A 33 7.60 1.71 -22.58
N LYS A 34 7.18 2.90 -23.01
CA LYS A 34 5.75 3.23 -23.22
C LYS A 34 5.08 2.37 -24.30
N SER A 35 5.86 1.93 -25.29
CA SER A 35 5.41 1.06 -26.38
C SER A 35 6.60 0.37 -27.03
N GLU A 36 6.33 -0.56 -27.95
CA GLU A 36 7.35 -1.27 -28.72
C GLU A 36 8.10 -0.34 -29.70
N GLU A 37 7.47 0.73 -30.19
CA GLU A 37 8.15 1.77 -30.98
C GLU A 37 9.18 2.51 -30.13
N VAL A 38 8.81 2.88 -28.90
CA VAL A 38 9.73 3.51 -27.94
C VAL A 38 10.85 2.55 -27.56
N TYR A 39 10.57 1.26 -27.39
CA TYR A 39 11.61 0.23 -27.21
C TYR A 39 12.63 0.23 -28.36
N LYS A 40 12.14 0.18 -29.60
CA LYS A 40 12.96 0.12 -30.81
C LYS A 40 13.90 1.32 -30.95
N THR A 41 13.49 2.52 -30.53
CA THR A 41 14.39 3.71 -30.52
C THR A 41 15.60 3.59 -29.59
N PHE A 42 15.59 2.68 -28.61
CA PHE A 42 16.74 2.39 -27.75
C PHE A 42 17.58 1.20 -28.23
N MET A 43 17.05 0.38 -29.14
CA MET A 43 17.74 -0.79 -29.70
C MET A 43 18.61 -0.45 -30.92
N THR A 44 18.34 0.67 -31.59
CA THR A 44 19.15 1.15 -32.72
C THR A 44 20.43 1.83 -32.24
N THR A 45 21.53 1.09 -32.17
CA THR A 45 22.88 1.68 -32.09
C THR A 45 23.35 2.13 -33.48
N ASP A 46 23.92 3.32 -33.59
CA ASP A 46 24.43 3.95 -34.85
C ASP A 46 25.57 3.20 -35.56
N ASN A 47 25.86 1.94 -35.21
CA ASN A 47 26.78 1.09 -35.97
C ASN A 47 26.19 -0.30 -36.14
N ASP A 48 26.01 -0.68 -37.40
CA ASP A 48 25.92 -2.07 -37.83
C ASP A 48 27.09 -2.90 -37.27
N TYR A 49 26.87 -4.22 -37.20
CA TYR A 49 27.80 -5.24 -36.72
C TYR A 49 28.08 -5.20 -35.20
N VAL A 50 27.32 -5.96 -34.41
CA VAL A 50 27.71 -7.30 -33.90
C VAL A 50 26.55 -7.92 -33.08
N LYS A 51 25.98 -9.01 -33.62
CA LYS A 51 25.19 -10.10 -32.97
C LYS A 51 23.85 -9.81 -32.26
N ASP A 52 22.91 -10.72 -32.52
CA ASP A 52 21.71 -10.96 -31.71
C ASP A 52 22.03 -11.13 -30.21
N ASP A 53 21.09 -10.68 -29.37
CA ASP A 53 20.87 -11.10 -27.98
C ASP A 53 22.11 -11.22 -27.07
N SER A 54 22.70 -10.10 -26.64
CA SER A 54 23.67 -10.14 -25.54
C SER A 54 23.67 -8.94 -24.58
N TRP A 55 22.57 -8.78 -23.83
CA TRP A 55 22.67 -8.25 -22.46
C TRP A 55 23.20 -9.38 -21.54
N PRO A 56 24.41 -9.28 -20.96
CA PRO A 56 24.90 -10.30 -20.05
C PRO A 56 24.07 -10.31 -18.75
N LYS A 57 23.60 -11.49 -18.33
CA LYS A 57 22.94 -11.66 -17.03
C LYS A 57 23.87 -11.27 -15.89
N PHE A 58 23.31 -10.57 -14.91
CA PHE A 58 23.94 -10.30 -13.62
C PHE A 58 23.45 -11.32 -12.59
N ASP A 59 24.33 -11.81 -11.73
CA ASP A 59 23.99 -12.68 -10.60
C ASP A 59 24.19 -11.91 -9.28
N ALA A 60 23.10 -11.76 -8.52
CA ALA A 60 23.10 -11.11 -7.21
C ALA A 60 23.79 -11.97 -6.13
N ASN A 61 24.00 -13.26 -6.39
CA ASN A 61 24.65 -14.21 -5.48
C ASN A 61 26.18 -14.27 -5.66
N ASP A 62 26.74 -13.58 -6.65
CA ASP A 62 28.18 -13.48 -6.82
C ASP A 62 28.84 -12.82 -5.59
N GLU A 63 29.86 -13.47 -5.05
CA GLU A 63 30.50 -13.09 -3.78
C GLU A 63 31.00 -11.65 -3.76
N LYS A 64 31.42 -11.11 -4.91
CA LYS A 64 31.93 -9.74 -5.02
C LYS A 64 30.81 -8.71 -4.87
N ASN A 65 29.61 -9.02 -5.38
CA ASN A 65 28.46 -8.14 -5.28
C ASN A 65 27.89 -8.10 -3.86
N ILE A 66 27.86 -9.26 -3.17
CA ILE A 66 27.50 -9.36 -1.75
C ILE A 66 28.51 -8.56 -0.89
N LYS A 67 29.81 -8.77 -1.10
CA LYS A 67 30.89 -8.16 -0.31
C LYS A 67 30.94 -6.64 -0.39
N GLU A 68 30.54 -6.04 -1.50
CA GLU A 68 30.69 -4.60 -1.76
C GLU A 68 29.43 -3.75 -1.50
N GLY A 69 28.31 -4.35 -1.06
CA GLY A 69 27.15 -3.62 -0.51
C GLY A 69 26.50 -2.55 -1.41
N ARG A 70 26.68 -2.66 -2.73
CA ARG A 70 26.32 -1.63 -3.72
C ARG A 70 24.78 -1.48 -3.81
N ARG A 71 24.18 -0.34 -3.42
CA ARG A 71 22.72 -0.02 -3.41
C ARG A 71 22.43 1.47 -3.59
N ASN A 72 21.22 1.80 -4.09
CA ASN A 72 20.64 3.15 -4.25
C ASN A 72 19.32 3.13 -5.13
N GLU A 73 18.55 4.23 -5.36
CA GLU A 73 17.42 4.35 -6.38
C GLU A 73 17.33 5.74 -7.17
N TYR A 74 16.75 5.84 -8.41
CA TYR A 74 16.54 7.10 -9.24
C TYR A 74 15.10 7.22 -9.82
N ASN A 75 14.45 8.40 -9.67
CA ASN A 75 13.05 8.64 -10.08
C ASN A 75 12.94 9.64 -11.25
N TYR A 76 12.08 9.41 -12.25
CA TYR A 76 11.81 10.36 -13.35
C TYR A 76 10.38 10.90 -13.21
N ALA A 77 10.25 12.20 -12.96
CA ALA A 77 8.95 12.84 -12.75
C ALA A 77 8.02 12.64 -13.97
N GLY A 78 6.75 12.27 -13.72
CA GLY A 78 5.71 12.18 -14.74
C GLY A 78 5.27 10.77 -15.17
N PHE A 79 5.63 9.72 -14.43
CA PHE A 79 5.01 8.39 -14.57
C PHE A 79 4.43 7.93 -13.24
N GLU A 80 3.20 7.42 -13.26
CA GLU A 80 2.58 6.82 -12.09
C GLU A 80 2.86 5.32 -12.05
N LEU A 81 3.45 4.87 -10.94
CA LEU A 81 3.80 3.48 -10.68
C LEU A 81 2.81 2.85 -9.70
N VAL A 82 2.06 1.84 -10.13
CA VAL A 82 1.22 1.03 -9.24
C VAL A 82 1.68 -0.41 -9.30
N SER A 83 2.38 -0.85 -8.25
CA SER A 83 2.73 -2.26 -8.04
C SER A 83 1.59 -2.98 -7.33
N THR A 84 1.21 -4.14 -7.86
CA THR A 84 0.22 -5.05 -7.27
C THR A 84 0.72 -6.49 -7.37
N THR A 85 0.42 -7.29 -6.35
CA THR A 85 0.74 -8.74 -6.35
C THR A 85 -0.44 -9.52 -6.91
N GLY A 86 -0.18 -10.55 -7.70
CA GLY A 86 -1.21 -11.44 -8.24
C GLY A 86 -1.95 -12.28 -7.21
N ASN A 87 -3.10 -12.79 -7.65
CA ASN A 87 -3.94 -13.80 -6.99
C ASN A 87 -4.47 -13.43 -5.61
N LYS A 88 -4.43 -12.14 -5.24
CA LYS A 88 -5.04 -11.61 -4.02
C LYS A 88 -5.62 -10.21 -4.18
N TRP A 89 -6.72 -9.97 -3.50
CA TRP A 89 -7.39 -8.69 -3.32
C TRP A 89 -6.46 -7.71 -2.62
N GLN A 90 -6.49 -6.46 -3.07
CA GLN A 90 -5.77 -5.35 -2.46
C GLN A 90 -6.43 -4.05 -2.87
N THR A 91 -6.22 -2.99 -2.10
CA THR A 91 -6.68 -1.67 -2.51
C THR A 91 -5.94 -1.20 -3.76
N ALA A 92 -6.63 -0.42 -4.59
CA ALA A 92 -6.07 0.31 -5.70
C ALA A 92 -6.85 1.60 -5.99
N VAL A 93 -6.17 2.51 -6.68
CA VAL A 93 -6.70 3.68 -7.38
C VAL A 93 -5.98 3.70 -8.73
N PHE A 94 -6.60 4.21 -9.80
CA PHE A 94 -5.93 4.40 -11.09
C PHE A 94 -5.97 5.87 -11.51
N PRO A 95 -4.90 6.44 -12.09
CA PRO A 95 -4.87 7.86 -12.48
C PRO A 95 -5.60 8.14 -13.80
N LYS A 96 -6.24 7.12 -14.40
CA LYS A 96 -7.03 7.21 -15.63
C LYS A 96 -8.08 6.09 -15.67
N THR A 97 -9.12 6.24 -16.48
CA THR A 97 -10.15 5.22 -16.66
C THR A 97 -9.56 3.92 -17.25
N MET A 98 -9.85 2.81 -16.59
CA MET A 98 -9.40 1.46 -16.93
C MET A 98 -10.61 0.63 -17.36
N ASN A 99 -10.61 0.19 -18.61
CA ASN A 99 -11.60 -0.73 -19.14
C ASN A 99 -11.10 -2.18 -19.02
N ALA A 100 -11.97 -3.16 -19.24
CA ALA A 100 -11.63 -4.58 -19.18
C ALA A 100 -10.38 -4.95 -20.00
N THR A 101 -10.20 -4.38 -21.20
CA THR A 101 -9.03 -4.61 -22.05
C THR A 101 -7.72 -4.12 -21.39
N LYS A 102 -7.71 -2.92 -20.81
CA LYS A 102 -6.54 -2.40 -20.08
C LYS A 102 -6.27 -3.20 -18.81
N LEU A 103 -7.31 -3.57 -18.06
CA LEU A 103 -7.17 -4.41 -16.87
C LEU A 103 -6.53 -5.76 -17.25
N ALA A 104 -7.04 -6.43 -18.29
CA ALA A 104 -6.45 -7.64 -18.84
C ALA A 104 -4.97 -7.46 -19.28
N GLN A 105 -4.65 -6.33 -19.92
CA GLN A 105 -3.31 -6.02 -20.43
C GLN A 105 -2.27 -5.68 -19.35
N TYR A 106 -2.68 -5.15 -18.19
CA TYR A 106 -1.75 -4.71 -17.14
C TYR A 106 -1.74 -5.61 -15.89
N TYR A 107 -2.83 -6.36 -15.68
CA TYR A 107 -3.08 -7.11 -14.44
C TYR A 107 -3.42 -8.60 -14.68
N GLY A 108 -3.70 -8.99 -15.93
CA GLY A 108 -4.01 -10.37 -16.33
C GLY A 108 -5.47 -10.60 -16.72
N PRO A 109 -5.76 -11.58 -17.58
CA PRO A 109 -7.01 -11.68 -18.35
C PRO A 109 -8.28 -11.90 -17.52
N GLU A 110 -8.15 -12.35 -16.27
CA GLU A 110 -9.26 -12.62 -15.33
C GLU A 110 -9.17 -11.70 -14.10
N THR A 111 -8.56 -10.51 -14.27
CA THR A 111 -8.47 -9.50 -13.20
C THR A 111 -9.86 -9.08 -12.74
N LYS A 112 -10.14 -9.30 -11.45
CA LYS A 112 -11.35 -8.81 -10.80
C LYS A 112 -11.13 -7.44 -10.18
N VAL A 113 -12.17 -6.61 -10.19
CA VAL A 113 -12.21 -5.30 -9.53
C VAL A 113 -13.53 -5.16 -8.80
N ALA A 114 -13.52 -4.57 -7.60
CA ALA A 114 -14.72 -4.34 -6.80
C ALA A 114 -14.71 -2.95 -6.16
N ARG A 115 -15.82 -2.21 -6.27
CA ARG A 115 -15.99 -0.87 -5.65
C ARG A 115 -16.71 -1.01 -4.32
N MET A 116 -16.35 -0.20 -3.33
CA MET A 116 -17.12 -0.08 -2.10
C MET A 116 -18.48 0.54 -2.44
N SER A 117 -19.57 -0.05 -1.95
CA SER A 117 -20.90 0.54 -2.02
C SER A 117 -20.96 1.78 -1.12
N ALA A 118 -21.63 2.84 -1.57
CA ALA A 118 -21.95 3.99 -0.72
C ALA A 118 -23.26 3.80 0.06
N ASP A 119 -24.16 2.95 -0.47
CA ASP A 119 -25.53 2.78 0.00
C ASP A 119 -25.76 1.48 0.80
N GLU A 120 -24.77 0.57 0.82
CA GLU A 120 -24.89 -0.76 1.45
C GLU A 120 -23.76 -1.03 2.44
N TYR A 121 -24.15 -1.40 3.65
CA TYR A 121 -23.30 -1.94 4.70
C TYR A 121 -24.15 -2.82 5.62
N THR A 122 -23.51 -3.68 6.40
CA THR A 122 -24.15 -4.36 7.53
C THR A 122 -23.55 -3.85 8.84
N TYR A 123 -24.36 -3.75 9.89
CA TYR A 123 -23.89 -3.58 11.26
C TYR A 123 -24.34 -4.78 12.11
N ASP A 124 -23.42 -5.33 12.88
CA ASP A 124 -23.64 -6.42 13.82
C ASP A 124 -22.96 -6.06 15.16
N GLU A 125 -23.61 -6.33 16.29
CA GLU A 125 -23.14 -5.88 17.61
C GLU A 125 -21.85 -6.59 18.08
N GLU A 126 -21.60 -7.82 17.62
CA GLU A 126 -20.39 -8.57 17.93
C GLU A 126 -19.27 -8.27 16.93
N LYS A 127 -19.64 -8.10 15.66
CA LYS A 127 -18.74 -8.05 14.49
C LYS A 127 -18.46 -6.65 13.97
N GLY A 128 -19.21 -5.63 14.40
CA GLY A 128 -19.03 -4.24 14.00
C GLY A 128 -19.61 -3.92 12.62
N TYR A 129 -18.95 -3.04 11.87
CA TYR A 129 -19.38 -2.68 10.52
C TYR A 129 -18.76 -3.62 9.49
N ILE A 130 -19.59 -4.11 8.57
CA ILE A 130 -19.19 -4.86 7.38
C ILE A 130 -19.46 -3.95 6.17
N VAL A 131 -18.41 -3.43 5.53
CA VAL A 131 -18.54 -2.64 4.29
C VAL A 131 -18.73 -3.56 3.09
N CYS A 132 -19.74 -3.25 2.26
CA CYS A 132 -20.04 -4.01 1.07
C CYS A 132 -19.15 -3.55 -0.09
N PHE A 133 -18.45 -4.47 -0.74
CA PHE A 133 -17.84 -4.25 -2.06
C PHE A 133 -18.65 -5.01 -3.11
N LYS A 134 -18.79 -4.46 -4.32
CA LYS A 134 -19.41 -5.16 -5.46
C LYS A 134 -18.46 -5.24 -6.63
N GLU A 135 -18.35 -6.41 -7.25
CA GLU A 135 -17.56 -6.59 -8.47
C GLU A 135 -18.10 -5.69 -9.61
N VAL A 136 -17.20 -5.22 -10.47
CA VAL A 136 -17.50 -4.25 -11.53
C VAL A 136 -17.13 -4.84 -12.89
N ASP A 137 -18.17 -5.16 -13.67
CA ASP A 137 -18.04 -5.67 -15.05
C ASP A 137 -17.71 -4.59 -16.10
N GLY A 138 -17.74 -3.31 -15.71
CA GLY A 138 -17.62 -2.15 -16.59
C GLY A 138 -16.32 -1.36 -16.43
N ASP A 139 -16.32 -0.14 -16.98
CA ASP A 139 -15.19 0.76 -16.86
C ASP A 139 -14.98 1.20 -15.39
N VAL A 140 -13.73 1.11 -14.95
CA VAL A 140 -13.26 1.67 -13.69
C VAL A 140 -12.83 3.10 -13.93
N GLU A 141 -13.52 4.05 -13.32
CA GLU A 141 -13.25 5.49 -13.46
C GLU A 141 -11.90 5.90 -12.86
N ALA A 142 -11.34 6.98 -13.42
CA ALA A 142 -10.12 7.59 -12.90
C ALA A 142 -10.31 8.06 -11.45
N ASN A 143 -9.28 7.83 -10.63
CA ASN A 143 -9.12 8.29 -9.26
C ASN A 143 -10.10 7.69 -8.23
N VAL A 144 -10.99 6.77 -8.62
CA VAL A 144 -11.94 6.11 -7.72
C VAL A 144 -11.27 4.97 -6.91
N PRO A 145 -11.40 4.95 -5.57
CA PRO A 145 -10.96 3.86 -4.71
C PRO A 145 -11.69 2.54 -4.97
N LEU A 146 -10.94 1.43 -4.98
CA LEU A 146 -11.48 0.09 -5.22
C LEU A 146 -10.58 -1.01 -4.65
N LEU A 147 -11.06 -2.24 -4.69
CA LEU A 147 -10.28 -3.47 -4.57
C LEU A 147 -9.97 -4.02 -5.96
N ILE A 148 -8.76 -4.55 -6.16
CA ILE A 148 -8.35 -5.28 -7.35
C ILE A 148 -7.74 -6.63 -6.95
N LYS A 149 -8.03 -7.68 -7.73
CA LYS A 149 -7.38 -8.99 -7.66
C LYS A 149 -6.79 -9.32 -9.05
N PRO A 150 -5.52 -8.96 -9.30
CA PRO A 150 -4.81 -9.31 -10.53
C PRO A 150 -4.58 -10.82 -10.64
N THR A 151 -4.32 -11.34 -11.84
CA THR A 151 -3.94 -12.76 -12.03
C THR A 151 -2.47 -12.98 -12.43
N TRP A 152 -1.74 -11.94 -12.86
CA TRP A 152 -0.28 -12.05 -12.99
C TRP A 152 0.43 -11.82 -11.66
N GLU A 153 1.46 -12.62 -11.36
CA GLU A 153 2.15 -12.63 -10.06
C GLU A 153 2.70 -11.26 -9.66
N ASN A 154 3.30 -10.54 -10.61
CA ASN A 154 3.86 -9.20 -10.43
C ASN A 154 3.28 -8.27 -11.49
N CYS A 155 2.31 -7.44 -11.08
CA CYS A 155 1.64 -6.50 -11.96
C CYS A 155 2.16 -5.09 -11.71
N LEU A 156 2.77 -4.49 -12.72
CA LEU A 156 3.31 -3.13 -12.69
C LEU A 156 2.63 -2.26 -13.74
N TYR A 157 1.78 -1.35 -13.29
CA TYR A 157 1.25 -0.31 -14.16
C TYR A 157 2.22 0.87 -14.22
N VAL A 158 2.61 1.24 -15.44
CA VAL A 158 3.41 2.42 -15.76
C VAL A 158 2.55 3.33 -16.63
N GLY A 159 1.95 4.33 -16.00
CA GLY A 159 0.97 5.21 -16.63
C GLY A 159 1.48 6.60 -17.00
N ASP A 160 0.92 7.18 -18.06
CA ASP A 160 1.00 8.59 -18.44
C ASP A 160 -0.20 9.42 -17.96
N GLY A 161 -1.12 8.82 -17.21
CA GLY A 161 -2.10 9.57 -16.40
C GLY A 161 -1.46 10.04 -15.11
N HIS A 162 -1.97 11.11 -14.52
CA HIS A 162 -1.50 11.70 -13.26
C HIS A 162 -2.63 11.71 -12.24
N TYR A 163 -2.33 11.40 -10.97
CA TYR A 163 -3.30 11.58 -9.90
C TYR A 163 -3.48 13.08 -9.60
N PRO A 164 -4.70 13.55 -9.29
CA PRO A 164 -4.91 14.91 -8.82
C PRO A 164 -4.29 15.09 -7.43
N ASP A 165 -3.83 16.32 -7.12
CA ASP A 165 -3.28 16.70 -5.81
C ASP A 165 -4.35 16.92 -4.73
N ASP A 166 -5.47 16.18 -4.81
CA ASP A 166 -6.58 16.28 -3.87
C ASP A 166 -7.05 14.91 -3.36
N ARG A 167 -7.68 14.93 -2.17
CA ARG A 167 -8.36 13.77 -1.57
C ARG A 167 -9.80 13.61 -2.09
N SER A 168 -10.14 14.19 -3.24
CA SER A 168 -11.53 14.46 -3.65
C SER A 168 -12.37 13.20 -3.87
N ASN A 169 -11.73 12.10 -4.27
CA ASN A 169 -12.41 10.87 -4.67
C ASN A 169 -12.57 9.90 -3.49
N THR A 170 -13.10 10.38 -2.37
CA THR A 170 -13.44 9.52 -1.22
C THR A 170 -14.78 8.83 -1.48
N ILE A 171 -14.86 7.52 -1.25
CA ILE A 171 -16.15 6.81 -1.18
C ILE A 171 -16.55 6.75 0.29
N SER A 172 -17.79 7.15 0.61
CA SER A 172 -18.29 7.22 1.97
C SER A 172 -19.56 6.39 2.14
N VAL A 173 -19.67 5.69 3.26
CA VAL A 173 -20.91 5.08 3.78
C VAL A 173 -21.31 5.81 5.05
N GLU A 174 -22.58 6.15 5.21
CA GLU A 174 -23.11 6.86 6.38
C GLU A 174 -24.12 6.00 7.16
N ASP A 175 -23.74 5.54 8.36
CA ASP A 175 -24.72 5.04 9.34
C ASP A 175 -25.35 6.24 10.04
N LYS A 176 -26.57 6.60 9.64
CA LYS A 176 -27.31 7.77 10.17
C LYS A 176 -27.86 7.54 11.57
N ASP A 177 -28.14 6.30 11.95
CA ASP A 177 -28.74 5.97 13.24
C ASP A 177 -27.72 6.15 14.37
N ARG A 178 -26.52 5.61 14.16
CA ARG A 178 -25.38 5.68 15.08
C ARG A 178 -24.58 6.97 14.84
N GLY A 179 -24.59 7.51 13.62
CA GLY A 179 -23.93 8.75 13.23
C GLY A 179 -22.44 8.53 13.00
N TYR A 180 -22.10 7.52 12.21
CA TYR A 180 -20.73 7.24 11.79
C TYR A 180 -20.61 7.29 10.26
N VAL A 181 -19.47 7.78 9.78
CA VAL A 181 -19.12 7.77 8.36
C VAL A 181 -17.87 6.92 8.14
N ILE A 182 -17.99 5.88 7.32
CA ILE A 182 -16.87 5.03 6.92
C ILE A 182 -16.39 5.50 5.56
N ASN A 183 -15.13 5.94 5.49
CA ASN A 183 -14.53 6.50 4.29
C ASN A 183 -13.47 5.54 3.75
N MET A 184 -13.51 5.26 2.45
CA MET A 184 -12.42 4.66 1.69
C MET A 184 -11.74 5.76 0.87
N ILE A 185 -10.46 6.03 1.15
CA ILE A 185 -9.73 7.18 0.65
C ILE A 185 -8.54 6.73 -0.20
N GLY A 186 -8.48 7.21 -1.43
CA GLY A 186 -7.36 6.96 -2.35
C GLY A 186 -6.14 7.82 -2.01
N VAL A 187 -4.94 7.23 -2.05
CA VAL A 187 -3.66 7.95 -1.94
C VAL A 187 -3.24 8.45 -3.31
N THR A 188 -3.72 9.64 -3.64
CA THR A 188 -3.55 10.35 -4.92
C THR A 188 -2.43 11.40 -4.87
N SER A 189 -2.39 12.21 -3.81
CA SER A 189 -1.56 13.43 -3.75
C SER A 189 -0.05 13.18 -3.78
N SER A 190 0.68 14.09 -4.42
CA SER A 190 2.15 14.10 -4.53
C SER A 190 2.92 14.55 -3.27
N VAL A 191 2.23 14.93 -2.19
CA VAL A 191 2.80 15.67 -1.03
C VAL A 191 4.01 14.99 -0.36
N THR A 192 4.16 13.67 -0.50
CA THR A 192 5.48 13.03 -0.38
C THR A 192 5.62 11.93 -1.44
N ASP A 193 6.79 11.84 -2.09
CA ASP A 193 7.00 11.06 -3.33
C ASP A 193 6.57 9.58 -3.25
N ASP A 194 6.62 8.95 -2.06
CA ASP A 194 6.37 7.51 -1.89
C ASP A 194 5.01 7.15 -1.24
N GLY A 195 4.04 8.07 -1.14
CA GLY A 195 2.69 7.81 -0.59
C GLY A 195 2.29 8.59 0.67
N TYR A 196 1.51 7.98 1.57
CA TYR A 196 0.90 8.61 2.75
C TYR A 196 1.15 7.81 4.04
N THR A 197 1.65 8.47 5.09
CA THR A 197 1.82 7.88 6.43
C THR A 197 0.52 8.03 7.22
N LEU A 198 0.07 6.93 7.83
CA LEU A 198 -1.19 6.90 8.57
C LEU A 198 -1.10 7.60 9.94
N THR A 199 -2.20 8.22 10.36
CA THR A 199 -2.40 8.75 11.71
C THR A 199 -3.13 7.74 12.60
N HIS A 200 -3.11 7.96 13.92
CA HIS A 200 -3.80 7.10 14.88
C HIS A 200 -5.30 6.98 14.53
N GLY A 201 -5.82 5.75 14.52
CA GLY A 201 -7.24 5.48 14.24
C GLY A 201 -7.56 5.23 12.76
N GLN A 202 -6.70 5.65 11.83
CA GLN A 202 -6.84 5.28 10.42
C GLN A 202 -6.59 3.78 10.22
N ILE A 203 -7.19 3.20 9.19
CA ILE A 203 -7.22 1.77 8.95
C ILE A 203 -6.61 1.46 7.58
N TYR A 204 -5.88 0.35 7.47
CA TYR A 204 -5.40 -0.18 6.19
C TYR A 204 -5.83 -1.63 6.00
N LEU A 205 -5.92 -2.03 4.73
CA LEU A 205 -6.32 -3.37 4.33
C LEU A 205 -5.09 -4.16 3.86
N ARG A 206 -4.90 -5.38 4.36
CA ARG A 206 -3.76 -6.23 3.99
C ARG A 206 -4.24 -7.62 3.60
N SER A 207 -3.67 -8.14 2.51
CA SER A 207 -3.86 -9.51 2.02
C SER A 207 -2.59 -10.37 2.12
N TRP A 208 -2.75 -11.63 2.53
CA TRP A 208 -1.73 -12.68 2.45
C TRP A 208 -2.36 -14.00 1.99
N ILE A 209 -1.52 -14.96 1.62
CA ILE A 209 -1.95 -16.32 1.32
C ILE A 209 -1.28 -17.22 2.36
N GLU A 210 -2.05 -18.07 3.00
CA GLU A 210 -1.58 -19.03 4.00
C GLU A 210 -2.25 -20.39 3.71
N ASN A 211 -1.46 -21.45 3.61
CA ASN A 211 -1.91 -22.80 3.23
C ASN A 211 -2.71 -22.90 1.90
N GLY A 212 -2.58 -21.90 1.02
CA GLY A 212 -3.32 -21.82 -0.25
C GLY A 212 -4.64 -21.07 -0.17
N GLU A 213 -5.08 -20.68 1.03
CA GLU A 213 -6.24 -19.83 1.25
C GLU A 213 -5.83 -18.36 1.27
N GLU A 214 -6.68 -17.50 0.72
CA GLU A 214 -6.47 -16.05 0.75
C GLU A 214 -7.10 -15.46 2.02
N PHE A 215 -6.31 -14.68 2.74
CA PHE A 215 -6.76 -13.86 3.86
C PHE A 215 -6.63 -12.39 3.49
N LEU A 216 -7.69 -11.62 3.73
CA LEU A 216 -7.75 -10.18 3.57
C LEU A 216 -8.34 -9.63 4.88
N ARG A 217 -7.66 -8.70 5.55
CA ARG A 217 -8.06 -8.19 6.87
C ARG A 217 -7.74 -6.72 7.03
N PHE A 218 -8.60 -6.00 7.76
CA PHE A 218 -8.37 -4.63 8.20
C PHE A 218 -7.46 -4.58 9.43
N TYR A 219 -6.54 -3.61 9.43
CA TYR A 219 -5.62 -3.32 10.51
C TYR A 219 -5.72 -1.84 10.88
N GLN A 220 -5.87 -1.54 12.17
CA GLN A 220 -5.87 -0.14 12.62
C GLN A 220 -4.43 0.32 12.90
N ALA A 221 -4.08 1.47 12.36
CA ALA A 221 -2.85 2.17 12.67
C ALA A 221 -2.94 2.76 14.10
N VAL A 222 -1.92 2.48 14.91
CA VAL A 222 -1.84 2.90 16.30
C VAL A 222 -0.54 3.69 16.50
N SER A 223 -0.69 4.88 17.10
CA SER A 223 0.40 5.66 17.69
C SER A 223 0.39 5.45 19.20
N ASP A 224 1.57 5.24 19.79
CA ASP A 224 1.76 5.21 21.24
C ASP A 224 1.58 6.60 21.89
N ASN A 225 1.67 7.67 21.10
CA ASN A 225 1.35 9.05 21.50
C ASN A 225 0.58 9.76 20.38
N PRO A 226 -0.77 9.65 20.35
CA PRO A 226 -1.61 10.11 19.24
C PRO A 226 -1.58 11.62 19.02
N THR A 227 -1.25 12.39 20.07
CA THR A 227 -1.22 13.85 20.08
C THR A 227 0.07 14.46 19.53
N GLU A 228 1.16 13.70 19.51
CA GLU A 228 2.50 14.21 19.14
C GLU A 228 3.14 13.45 17.96
N ASN A 229 2.67 12.25 17.63
CA ASN A 229 3.22 11.44 16.54
C ASN A 229 2.11 10.78 15.68
N PRO A 230 2.30 10.69 14.34
CA PRO A 230 1.48 9.80 13.51
C PRO A 230 1.56 8.35 14.00
N ALA A 231 0.68 7.48 13.50
CA ALA A 231 0.78 6.07 13.83
C ALA A 231 2.11 5.50 13.32
N THR A 232 2.68 4.59 14.11
CA THR A 232 3.97 3.91 13.86
C THR A 232 4.19 3.57 12.39
N ASP A 233 5.08 4.27 11.66
CA ASP A 233 5.63 4.02 10.30
C ASP A 233 4.78 3.31 9.21
N VAL A 234 3.45 3.18 9.36
CA VAL A 234 2.58 2.51 8.40
C VAL A 234 2.31 3.48 7.27
N ARG A 235 2.94 3.19 6.12
CA ARG A 235 2.85 3.99 4.91
C ARG A 235 2.02 3.27 3.85
N VAL A 236 0.93 3.89 3.42
CA VAL A 236 0.12 3.45 2.28
C VAL A 236 0.67 4.12 1.02
N ARG A 237 1.12 3.30 0.06
CA ARG A 237 1.75 3.79 -1.18
C ARG A 237 0.77 4.57 -2.05
N LYS A 238 1.30 5.42 -2.94
CA LYS A 238 0.50 6.08 -3.99
C LYS A 238 -0.24 5.03 -4.85
N GLY A 239 -1.46 5.35 -5.27
CA GLY A 239 -2.32 4.41 -5.99
C GLY A 239 -2.87 3.25 -5.15
N LYS A 240 -2.78 3.32 -3.82
CA LYS A 240 -3.46 2.44 -2.86
C LYS A 240 -4.48 3.24 -2.04
N CYS A 241 -5.29 2.55 -1.25
CA CYS A 241 -6.32 3.17 -0.41
C CYS A 241 -6.11 2.82 1.07
N TYR A 242 -6.58 3.73 1.92
CA TYR A 242 -6.75 3.55 3.36
C TYR A 242 -8.19 3.88 3.74
N PHE A 243 -8.56 3.65 4.99
CA PHE A 243 -9.91 3.84 5.50
C PHE A 243 -9.90 4.71 6.76
N GLU A 244 -10.99 5.43 6.98
CA GLU A 244 -11.24 6.20 8.19
C GLU A 244 -12.68 5.96 8.66
N VAL A 245 -12.89 5.73 9.96
CA VAL A 245 -14.22 5.82 10.56
C VAL A 245 -14.29 7.15 11.31
N ARG A 246 -15.30 7.95 11.00
CA ARG A 246 -15.55 9.26 11.61
C ARG A 246 -16.85 9.25 12.38
N ASP A 247 -16.89 9.95 13.52
CA ASP A 247 -18.11 10.11 14.32
C ASP A 247 -18.92 11.36 13.93
N ARG A 248 -19.97 11.66 14.71
CA ARG A 248 -20.85 12.83 14.53
C ARG A 248 -20.14 14.18 14.63
N ASN A 249 -18.97 14.24 15.28
CA ASN A 249 -18.14 15.44 15.38
C ASN A 249 -17.15 15.56 14.23
N ASN A 250 -17.17 14.60 13.29
CA ASN A 250 -16.20 14.42 12.21
C ASN A 250 -14.79 14.01 12.69
N ASP A 251 -14.66 13.54 13.95
CA ASP A 251 -13.39 13.08 14.51
C ASP A 251 -13.08 11.64 14.06
N ILE A 252 -11.81 11.34 13.76
CA ILE A 252 -11.37 9.97 13.44
C ILE A 252 -11.38 9.15 14.74
N VAL A 253 -12.18 8.09 14.78
CA VAL A 253 -12.32 7.23 15.95
C VAL A 253 -11.55 5.92 15.80
N THR A 254 -11.01 5.41 16.91
CA THR A 254 -10.51 4.03 16.96
C THR A 254 -11.69 3.07 16.94
N PHE A 255 -11.81 2.24 15.91
CA PHE A 255 -12.96 1.37 15.75
C PHE A 255 -12.64 -0.07 16.15
N LYS A 256 -13.53 -0.71 16.92
CA LYS A 256 -13.25 -2.04 17.51
C LYS A 256 -13.18 -3.13 16.43
N THR A 257 -14.07 -3.06 15.45
CA THR A 257 -14.20 -4.06 14.38
C THR A 257 -14.79 -3.42 13.10
N LEU A 258 -14.02 -3.47 12.02
CA LEU A 258 -14.40 -3.14 10.65
C LEU A 258 -14.02 -4.34 9.79
N ASP A 259 -14.96 -4.78 8.96
CA ASP A 259 -14.85 -5.96 8.12
C ASP A 259 -15.49 -5.71 6.74
N TYR A 260 -15.44 -6.70 5.84
CA TYR A 260 -15.89 -6.57 4.45
C TYR A 260 -16.70 -7.78 3.99
N GLN A 261 -17.51 -7.55 2.95
CA GLN A 261 -18.04 -8.60 2.08
C GLN A 261 -17.76 -8.20 0.63
N ILE A 262 -17.59 -9.18 -0.26
CA ILE A 262 -17.46 -8.95 -1.71
C ILE A 262 -18.63 -9.66 -2.40
N ASP A 263 -19.48 -8.87 -3.04
CA ASP A 263 -20.81 -9.25 -3.48
C ASP A 263 -21.64 -9.84 -2.31
N GLU A 264 -22.30 -10.98 -2.53
CA GLU A 264 -23.03 -11.73 -1.50
C GLU A 264 -22.11 -12.70 -0.71
N ASN A 265 -20.80 -12.74 -1.01
CA ASN A 265 -19.85 -13.59 -0.29
C ASN A 265 -19.35 -12.85 0.97
N VAL A 266 -19.95 -13.21 2.11
CA VAL A 266 -19.45 -12.81 3.43
C VAL A 266 -18.22 -13.64 3.75
N THR A 267 -17.05 -13.00 3.67
CA THR A 267 -15.83 -13.49 4.31
C THR A 267 -16.02 -13.44 5.83
N GLY A 268 -15.56 -14.48 6.53
CA GLY A 268 -15.83 -14.62 7.97
C GLY A 268 -15.25 -13.46 8.77
N VAL A 269 -16.02 -12.92 9.72
CA VAL A 269 -15.65 -11.68 10.40
C VAL A 269 -14.55 -11.87 11.43
N GLU A 270 -13.49 -11.08 11.30
CA GLU A 270 -12.29 -11.16 12.14
C GLU A 270 -12.03 -9.84 12.88
N GLU A 271 -11.49 -9.93 14.10
CA GLU A 271 -11.16 -8.74 14.90
C GLU A 271 -10.09 -7.88 14.20
N VAL A 272 -10.31 -6.55 14.16
CA VAL A 272 -9.34 -5.61 13.58
C VAL A 272 -8.05 -5.68 14.38
N GLN A 273 -7.04 -6.29 13.78
CA GLN A 273 -5.76 -6.47 14.44
C GLN A 273 -5.04 -5.13 14.52
N ARG A 274 -4.72 -4.72 15.75
CA ARG A 274 -3.81 -3.59 15.99
C ARG A 274 -2.38 -4.05 15.72
N ALA A 275 -1.60 -3.19 15.08
CA ALA A 275 -0.15 -3.37 15.06
C ALA A 275 0.36 -3.48 16.52
N PRO A 276 1.31 -4.39 16.82
CA PRO A 276 1.83 -4.52 18.17
C PRO A 276 2.60 -3.25 18.55
N ALA A 277 2.06 -2.50 19.52
CA ALA A 277 2.75 -1.39 20.15
C ALA A 277 4.13 -1.83 20.67
N VAL A 278 5.11 -0.93 20.63
CA VAL A 278 6.45 -1.22 21.15
C VAL A 278 6.35 -1.41 22.66
N GLN A 279 6.58 -2.63 23.13
CA GLN A 279 6.49 -2.95 24.54
C GLN A 279 7.74 -2.44 25.27
N ASP A 280 7.67 -1.25 25.85
CA ASP A 280 8.70 -0.67 26.71
C ASP A 280 8.93 -1.51 27.99
N GLY A 281 7.91 -2.29 28.40
CA GLY A 281 8.03 -3.29 29.49
C GLY A 281 8.19 -2.68 30.89
N ARG A 282 8.24 -1.35 31.00
CA ARG A 282 8.31 -0.62 32.25
C ARG A 282 6.97 -0.62 32.97
N ILE A 283 7.06 -0.78 34.29
CA ILE A 283 5.96 -0.87 35.21
C ILE A 283 5.97 0.38 36.09
N TYR A 284 4.79 0.94 36.28
CA TYR A 284 4.55 2.15 37.07
C TYR A 284 3.37 1.93 38.01
N SER A 285 3.44 2.51 39.19
CA SER A 285 2.30 2.63 40.11
C SER A 285 1.17 3.44 39.49
N ILE A 286 -0.05 3.34 40.05
CA ILE A 286 -1.18 4.19 39.65
C ILE A 286 -0.91 5.72 39.79
N THR A 287 0.09 6.11 40.59
CA THR A 287 0.56 7.50 40.76
C THR A 287 1.70 7.89 39.80
N GLY A 288 2.10 7.01 38.87
CA GLY A 288 3.13 7.28 37.86
C GLY A 288 4.58 7.11 38.34
N GLN A 289 4.82 6.64 39.56
CA GLN A 289 6.17 6.28 40.02
C GLN A 289 6.61 4.96 39.39
N TYR A 290 7.81 4.92 38.82
CA TYR A 290 8.43 3.72 38.22
C TYR A 290 8.76 2.64 39.27
N GLU A 291 8.43 1.39 38.97
CA GLU A 291 8.55 0.23 39.86
C GLU A 291 9.44 -0.89 39.31
N GLY A 292 9.85 -0.83 38.03
CA GLY A 292 10.76 -1.80 37.41
C GLY A 292 10.27 -2.32 36.06
N THR A 293 10.76 -3.50 35.68
CA THR A 293 10.39 -4.23 34.44
C THR A 293 10.01 -5.69 34.71
N SER A 294 9.88 -6.09 35.98
CA SER A 294 9.45 -7.44 36.39
C SER A 294 8.13 -7.37 37.14
N LEU A 295 7.26 -8.34 36.89
CA LEU A 295 6.01 -8.54 37.64
C LEU A 295 6.24 -9.20 39.01
N GLU A 296 7.43 -9.79 39.22
CA GLU A 296 7.80 -10.45 40.47
C GLU A 296 8.19 -9.43 41.55
N GLY A 297 7.65 -9.59 42.77
CA GLY A 297 7.97 -8.73 43.91
C GLY A 297 7.20 -7.41 43.97
N LEU A 298 6.30 -7.13 43.02
CA LEU A 298 5.42 -5.96 43.09
C LEU A 298 4.49 -6.02 44.33
N PRO A 299 4.21 -4.88 44.98
CA PRO A 299 3.15 -4.78 45.99
C PRO A 299 1.78 -5.19 45.44
N LYS A 300 0.84 -5.54 46.31
CA LYS A 300 -0.57 -5.74 45.90
C LYS A 300 -1.19 -4.39 45.57
N GLY A 301 -1.75 -4.24 44.38
CA GLY A 301 -2.24 -2.94 43.92
C GLY A 301 -2.60 -2.89 42.44
N VAL A 302 -2.88 -1.68 41.97
CA VAL A 302 -3.10 -1.37 40.55
C VAL A 302 -1.82 -0.74 39.98
N HIS A 303 -1.31 -1.37 38.93
CA HIS A 303 -0.06 -1.00 38.26
C HIS A 303 -0.34 -0.74 36.78
N ILE A 304 0.56 -0.02 36.11
CA ILE A 304 0.47 0.39 34.71
C ILE A 304 1.71 -0.15 33.99
N MET A 305 1.51 -0.93 32.93
CA MET A 305 2.58 -1.39 32.03
C MET A 305 2.09 -1.28 30.59
N ASN A 306 2.93 -0.73 29.69
CA ASN A 306 2.58 -0.50 28.29
C ASN A 306 1.22 0.24 28.12
N GLY A 307 0.98 1.26 28.94
CA GLY A 307 -0.27 2.06 28.96
C GLY A 307 -1.51 1.33 29.52
N ARG A 308 -1.41 0.07 29.94
CA ARG A 308 -2.55 -0.73 30.45
C ARG A 308 -2.48 -0.91 31.96
N LYS A 309 -3.64 -0.77 32.63
CA LYS A 309 -3.79 -1.09 34.06
C LYS A 309 -3.89 -2.60 34.27
N PHE A 310 -3.15 -3.13 35.24
CA PHE A 310 -3.24 -4.50 35.71
C PHE A 310 -3.25 -4.55 37.25
N VAL A 311 -3.68 -5.69 37.83
CA VAL A 311 -3.84 -5.85 39.28
C VAL A 311 -2.96 -6.97 39.79
N VAL A 312 -2.07 -6.66 40.74
CA VAL A 312 -1.30 -7.63 41.51
C VAL A 312 -2.11 -8.02 42.74
N LYS A 313 -2.38 -9.32 42.93
CA LYS A 313 -3.37 -9.86 43.88
C LYS A 313 -2.82 -10.36 45.20
#